data_AF-A0A927ZHK4-F1
#
_entry.id   AF-A0A927ZHK4-F1
#
_cell.length_a   1.000
_cell.length_b   1.000
_cell.length_c   1.000
_cell.angle_alpha   90.00
_cell.angle_beta   90.00
_cell.angle_gamma   90.00
#
_symmetry.space_group_name_H-M   'P 1'
#
loop_
_entity.id
_entity.type
_entity.pdbx_description
1 polymer ?
#
loop_
_entity_poly.entity_id
_entity_poly.type
_entity_poly.pdbx_seq_one_letter_code
_entity_poly.pdbx_strand_id
1 'polypeptide(L)'
;MKTELNCNIVRDMLPLYAENLSSEESNRAIRQHLNQCENCQEYFKNMQNPIDCPEIPQKEIDYMKKVKQAYKRRTYILVSVIAAVCIVSLGIFLRFFIMGSPVFLGEAPINYKWSYDTQDKIYSIHGTIGKAQTGARIKVYEDKQSNQTIIKVYELVPSIFFPEDDFSVQIPWNGETDIVWQGKYNQQVIMSAQYMNLCISEFKDNQYKNVVDVFDMKAVDSIRHIFENSAEVSDTLLDAFDEKQYDNYINILLPSISGTYATWVTDESALQEKMSDERIFLYQENGKYYFYKEGQKLKIASEQDTKWIFDYINKK
;
A
#
# COMPACT_ATOMS: atom_id res chain seq x y z
N MET A 1 27.32 -10.91 -110.80
CA MET A 1 27.93 -11.70 -109.72
C MET A 1 26.83 -12.17 -108.80
N LYS A 2 26.56 -13.48 -108.74
CA LYS A 2 25.72 -14.07 -107.68
C LYS A 2 26.61 -14.23 -106.46
N THR A 3 26.38 -13.42 -105.44
CA THR A 3 27.12 -13.51 -104.18
C THR A 3 26.51 -14.64 -103.36
N GLU A 4 27.19 -15.77 -103.25
CA GLU A 4 26.81 -16.80 -102.29
C GLU A 4 27.06 -16.24 -100.88
N LEU A 5 25.99 -16.13 -100.07
CA LEU A 5 26.12 -15.66 -98.69
C LEU A 5 26.97 -16.64 -97.88
N ASN A 6 27.89 -16.13 -97.06
CA ASN A 6 28.73 -16.98 -96.22
C ASN A 6 27.91 -17.59 -95.06
N CYS A 7 28.07 -18.91 -94.83
CA CYS A 7 27.37 -19.63 -93.77
C CYS A 7 27.56 -19.03 -92.36
N ASN A 8 28.74 -18.48 -92.06
CA ASN A 8 29.01 -17.86 -90.75
C ASN A 8 28.15 -16.61 -90.55
N ILE A 9 28.05 -15.77 -91.58
CA ILE A 9 27.20 -14.57 -91.57
C ILE A 9 25.73 -14.96 -91.40
N VAL A 10 25.30 -16.04 -92.06
CA VAL A 10 23.93 -16.55 -91.91
C VAL A 10 23.70 -16.97 -90.46
N ARG A 11 24.57 -17.79 -89.87
CA ARG A 11 24.43 -18.29 -88.50
C ARG A 11 24.36 -17.18 -87.45
N ASP A 12 25.19 -16.14 -87.59
CA ASP A 12 25.19 -14.99 -86.69
C ASP A 12 23.88 -14.19 -86.77
N MET A 13 23.24 -14.19 -87.95
CA MET A 13 21.99 -13.47 -88.20
C MET A 13 20.73 -14.30 -87.92
N LEU A 14 20.82 -15.61 -87.74
CA LEU A 14 19.66 -16.49 -87.51
C LEU A 14 18.80 -16.12 -86.30
N PRO A 15 19.33 -15.67 -85.14
CA PRO A 15 18.49 -15.21 -84.02
C PRO A 15 17.59 -14.04 -84.42
N LEU A 16 18.17 -13.03 -85.09
CA LEU A 16 17.46 -11.84 -85.54
C LEU A 16 16.44 -12.19 -86.64
N TYR A 17 16.79 -13.13 -87.53
CA TYR A 17 15.88 -13.67 -88.53
C TYR A 17 14.71 -14.45 -87.89
N ALA A 18 14.96 -15.25 -86.84
CA ALA A 18 13.92 -16.00 -86.12
C ALA A 18 12.89 -15.07 -85.46
N GLU A 19 13.35 -13.93 -84.92
CA GLU A 19 12.51 -12.91 -84.28
C GLU A 19 11.92 -11.89 -85.28
N ASN A 20 12.18 -12.04 -86.59
CA ASN A 20 11.82 -11.09 -87.66
C ASN A 20 12.31 -9.65 -87.42
N LEU A 21 13.47 -9.48 -86.79
CA LEU A 21 14.07 -8.18 -86.46
C LEU A 21 15.07 -7.68 -87.52
N SER A 22 15.31 -8.45 -88.59
CA SER A 22 16.15 -8.05 -89.73
C SER A 22 15.33 -7.50 -90.91
N SER A 23 15.97 -6.67 -91.75
CA SER A 23 15.33 -6.06 -92.92
C SER A 23 14.83 -7.11 -93.93
N GLU A 24 13.79 -6.78 -94.70
CA GLU A 24 13.17 -7.72 -95.65
C GLU A 24 14.15 -8.21 -96.73
N GLU A 25 15.06 -7.34 -97.19
CA GLU A 25 16.14 -7.72 -98.11
C GLU A 25 17.08 -8.77 -97.50
N SER A 26 17.47 -8.59 -96.24
CA SER A 26 18.30 -9.53 -95.49
C SER A 26 17.58 -10.85 -95.26
N ASN A 27 16.29 -10.81 -94.91
CA ASN A 27 15.45 -11.99 -94.74
C ASN A 27 15.34 -12.79 -96.04
N ARG A 28 15.22 -12.13 -97.20
CA ARG A 28 15.18 -12.80 -98.50
C ARG A 28 16.51 -13.50 -98.81
N ALA A 29 17.63 -12.84 -98.54
CA ALA A 29 18.95 -13.41 -98.76
C ALA A 29 19.24 -14.62 -97.85
N ILE A 30 18.87 -14.53 -96.56
CA ILE A 30 18.97 -15.63 -95.59
C ILE A 30 18.07 -16.79 -95.99
N ARG A 31 16.80 -16.54 -96.38
CA ARG A 31 15.88 -17.57 -96.88
C ARG A 31 16.43 -18.33 -98.07
N GLN A 32 16.99 -17.61 -99.05
CA GLN A 32 17.58 -18.22 -100.22
C GLN A 32 18.76 -19.13 -99.86
N HIS A 33 19.61 -18.71 -98.91
CA HIS A 33 20.73 -19.52 -98.43
C HIS A 33 20.26 -20.76 -97.65
N LEU A 34 19.26 -20.63 -96.78
CA LEU A 34 18.68 -21.76 -96.03
C LEU A 34 18.07 -22.83 -96.93
N ASN A 35 17.55 -22.44 -98.11
CA ASN A 35 17.04 -23.39 -99.11
C ASN A 35 18.15 -24.14 -99.87
N GLN A 36 19.39 -23.65 -99.83
CA GLN A 36 20.52 -24.19 -100.59
C GLN A 36 21.58 -24.85 -99.69
N CYS A 37 21.54 -24.62 -98.37
CA CYS A 37 22.53 -25.11 -97.41
C CYS A 37 21.86 -25.89 -96.27
N GLU A 38 21.91 -27.22 -96.34
CA GLU A 38 21.37 -28.12 -95.32
C GLU A 38 21.96 -27.87 -93.93
N ASN A 39 23.27 -27.58 -93.86
CA ASN A 39 23.97 -27.28 -92.59
C ASN A 39 23.40 -26.06 -91.86
N CYS A 40 23.00 -25.02 -92.59
CA CYS A 40 22.39 -23.82 -92.00
C CYS A 40 20.92 -24.05 -91.65
N GLN A 41 20.22 -24.89 -92.42
CA GLN A 41 18.84 -25.28 -92.15
C GLN A 41 18.73 -26.13 -90.87
N GLU A 42 19.62 -27.08 -90.66
CA GLU A 42 19.66 -27.92 -89.46
C GLU A 42 19.97 -27.09 -88.22
N TYR A 43 20.96 -26.18 -88.31
CA TYR A 43 21.29 -25.25 -87.23
C TYR A 43 20.11 -24.38 -86.83
N PHE A 44 19.36 -23.86 -87.81
CA PHE A 44 18.16 -23.06 -87.55
C PHE A 44 17.06 -23.87 -86.86
N LYS A 45 16.82 -25.12 -87.28
CA LYS A 45 15.86 -26.02 -86.62
C LYS A 45 16.26 -26.31 -85.16
N ASN A 46 17.55 -26.58 -84.92
CA ASN A 46 18.05 -26.84 -83.57
C ASN A 46 17.91 -25.62 -82.66
N MET A 47 18.07 -24.40 -83.21
CA MET A 47 17.85 -23.15 -82.48
C MET A 47 16.37 -22.89 -82.17
N GLN A 48 15.43 -23.33 -83.01
CA GLN A 48 13.99 -23.18 -82.78
C GLN A 48 13.41 -24.22 -81.81
N ASN A 49 14.16 -25.29 -81.53
CA ASN A 49 13.72 -26.26 -80.54
C ASN A 49 13.73 -25.59 -79.14
N PRO A 50 12.62 -25.62 -78.40
CA PRO A 50 12.60 -25.10 -77.05
C PRO A 50 13.64 -25.84 -76.21
N ILE A 51 14.53 -25.09 -75.56
CA ILE A 51 15.43 -25.65 -74.57
C ILE A 51 14.55 -26.00 -73.37
N ASP A 52 14.48 -27.28 -73.01
CA ASP A 52 13.89 -27.71 -71.75
C ASP A 52 14.73 -27.13 -70.60
N CYS A 53 14.31 -25.98 -70.08
CA CYS A 53 14.83 -25.46 -68.83
C CYS A 53 14.43 -26.45 -67.72
N PRO A 54 15.38 -27.07 -67.01
CA PRO A 54 15.02 -27.94 -65.89
C PRO A 54 14.26 -27.11 -64.85
N GLU A 55 13.06 -27.57 -64.48
CA GLU A 55 12.28 -26.98 -63.40
C GLU A 55 13.15 -26.92 -62.14
N ILE A 56 13.39 -25.70 -61.63
CA ILE A 56 14.08 -25.50 -60.36
C ILE A 56 13.26 -26.24 -59.29
N PRO A 57 13.83 -27.26 -58.60
CA PRO A 57 13.05 -28.09 -57.70
C PRO A 57 12.48 -27.25 -56.55
N GLN A 58 11.15 -27.21 -56.42
CA GLN A 58 10.40 -26.52 -55.34
C GLN A 58 10.87 -26.88 -53.91
N LYS A 59 11.70 -27.93 -53.77
CA LYS A 59 12.28 -28.44 -52.52
C LYS A 59 13.16 -27.41 -51.80
N GLU A 60 13.83 -26.51 -52.52
CA GLU A 60 14.66 -25.46 -51.92
C GLU A 60 13.82 -24.36 -51.22
N ILE A 61 12.64 -24.04 -51.75
CA ILE A 61 11.74 -23.03 -51.18
C ILE A 61 11.05 -23.54 -49.90
N ASP A 62 10.77 -24.85 -49.82
CA ASP A 62 10.15 -25.47 -48.64
C ASP A 62 11.12 -25.56 -47.44
N TYR A 63 12.43 -25.73 -47.69
CA TYR A 63 13.45 -25.71 -46.63
C TYR A 63 13.51 -24.35 -45.92
N MET A 64 13.49 -23.25 -46.68
CA MET A 64 13.48 -21.91 -46.09
C MET A 64 12.23 -21.63 -45.26
N LYS A 65 11.06 -22.17 -45.64
CA LYS A 65 9.81 -22.05 -44.86
C LYS A 65 9.90 -22.83 -43.55
N LYS A 66 10.42 -24.06 -43.59
CA LYS A 66 10.62 -24.91 -42.39
C LYS A 66 11.58 -24.29 -41.39
N VAL A 67 12.70 -23.74 -41.85
CA VAL A 67 13.67 -23.05 -40.98
C VAL A 67 13.05 -21.79 -40.36
N LYS A 68 12.32 -20.98 -41.14
CA LYS A 68 11.60 -19.80 -40.62
C LYS A 68 10.53 -20.17 -39.58
N GLN A 69 9.79 -21.26 -39.80
CA GLN A 69 8.78 -21.75 -38.85
C GLN A 69 9.42 -22.31 -37.57
N ALA A 70 10.53 -23.06 -37.69
CA ALA A 70 11.28 -23.54 -36.54
C ALA A 70 11.86 -22.38 -35.72
N TYR A 71 12.38 -21.34 -36.37
CA TYR A 71 12.85 -20.13 -35.72
C TYR A 71 11.71 -19.40 -35.02
N LYS A 72 10.59 -19.15 -35.71
CA LYS A 72 9.39 -18.54 -35.11
C LYS A 72 8.91 -19.32 -33.88
N ARG A 73 8.81 -20.65 -33.97
CA ARG A 73 8.42 -21.51 -32.84
C ARG A 73 9.38 -21.38 -31.66
N ARG A 74 10.69 -21.37 -31.92
CA ARG A 74 11.72 -21.14 -30.89
C ARG A 74 11.60 -19.74 -30.27
N THR A 75 11.39 -18.70 -31.08
CA THR A 75 11.19 -17.33 -30.59
C THR A 75 9.92 -17.21 -29.75
N TYR A 76 8.80 -17.81 -30.15
CA TYR A 76 7.57 -17.82 -29.34
C TYR A 76 7.77 -18.55 -28.01
N ILE A 77 8.47 -19.69 -28.00
CA ILE A 77 8.80 -20.39 -26.75
C ILE A 77 9.67 -19.50 -25.86
N LEU A 78 10.70 -18.86 -26.42
CA LEU A 78 11.62 -18.00 -25.67
C LEU A 78 10.90 -16.76 -25.11
N VAL A 79 10.08 -16.08 -25.92
CA VAL A 79 9.24 -14.96 -25.46
C VAL A 79 8.25 -15.42 -24.39
N SER A 80 7.63 -16.59 -24.55
CA SER A 80 6.73 -17.16 -23.54
C SER A 80 7.45 -17.46 -22.23
N VAL A 81 8.68 -17.98 -22.27
CA VAL A 81 9.50 -18.24 -21.09
C VAL A 81 9.91 -16.94 -20.41
N ILE A 82 10.37 -15.94 -21.17
CA ILE A 82 10.70 -14.61 -20.63
C ILE A 82 9.45 -13.97 -19.99
N ALA A 83 8.31 -14.01 -20.67
CA ALA A 83 7.06 -13.48 -20.15
C ALA A 83 6.66 -14.17 -18.85
N ALA A 84 6.76 -15.51 -18.78
CA ALA A 84 6.49 -16.26 -17.56
C ALA A 84 7.42 -15.86 -16.41
N VAL A 85 8.73 -15.72 -16.68
CA VAL A 85 9.71 -15.26 -15.68
C VAL A 85 9.40 -13.85 -15.20
N CYS A 86 9.03 -12.92 -16.10
CA CYS A 86 8.63 -11.56 -15.74
C CYS A 86 7.36 -11.52 -14.88
N ILE A 87 6.38 -12.38 -15.16
CA ILE A 87 5.15 -12.48 -14.35
C ILE A 87 5.48 -13.00 -12.94
N VAL A 88 6.31 -14.04 -12.85
CA VAL A 88 6.72 -14.59 -11.56
C VAL A 88 7.57 -13.60 -10.76
N SER A 89 8.53 -12.93 -11.39
CA SER A 89 9.37 -11.92 -10.72
C SER A 89 8.54 -10.72 -10.26
N LEU A 90 7.56 -10.27 -11.06
CA LEU A 90 6.62 -9.24 -10.65
C LEU A 90 5.77 -9.69 -9.45
N GLY A 91 5.29 -10.94 -9.44
CA GLY A 91 4.54 -11.50 -8.32
C GLY A 91 5.37 -11.51 -7.01
N ILE A 92 6.63 -11.93 -7.09
CA ILE A 92 7.57 -11.90 -5.96
C ILE A 92 7.81 -10.46 -5.49
N PHE A 93 8.05 -9.54 -6.42
CA PHE A 93 8.25 -8.13 -6.10
C PHE A 93 7.04 -7.53 -5.36
N LEU A 94 5.83 -7.73 -5.88
CA LEU A 94 4.60 -7.27 -5.23
C LEU A 94 4.41 -7.87 -3.83
N ARG A 95 4.79 -9.13 -3.63
CA ARG A 95 4.65 -9.83 -2.34
C ARG A 95 5.55 -9.23 -1.25
N PHE A 96 6.82 -8.93 -1.58
CA PHE A 96 7.81 -8.46 -0.61
C PHE A 96 7.80 -6.94 -0.40
N PHE A 97 7.54 -6.15 -1.45
CA PHE A 97 7.62 -4.69 -1.38
C PHE A 97 6.27 -4.01 -1.18
N ILE A 98 5.15 -4.66 -1.54
CA ILE A 98 3.81 -4.06 -1.41
C ILE A 98 2.96 -4.80 -0.38
N MET A 99 2.77 -6.11 -0.51
CA MET A 99 1.85 -6.84 0.39
C MET A 99 2.40 -6.97 1.81
N GLY A 100 3.70 -7.23 1.96
CA GLY A 100 4.35 -7.37 3.27
C GLY A 100 3.85 -8.59 4.07
N SER A 101 4.45 -8.83 5.21
CA SER A 101 4.01 -9.83 6.18
C SER A 101 3.39 -9.13 7.39
N PRO A 102 2.24 -9.57 7.91
CA PRO A 102 1.68 -8.99 9.12
C PRO A 102 2.68 -9.13 10.27
N VAL A 103 2.84 -8.06 11.05
CA VAL A 103 3.65 -8.08 12.27
C VAL A 103 2.87 -8.80 13.36
N PHE A 104 3.54 -9.75 14.02
CA PHE A 104 2.97 -10.49 15.13
C PHE A 104 3.62 -10.07 16.45
N LEU A 105 2.79 -9.97 17.48
CA LEU A 105 3.21 -9.59 18.83
C LEU A 105 4.24 -10.60 19.36
N GLY A 106 5.35 -10.09 19.90
CA GLY A 106 6.47 -10.90 20.39
C GLY A 106 7.57 -11.20 19.35
N GLU A 107 7.32 -10.97 18.06
CA GLU A 107 8.33 -11.18 17.00
C GLU A 107 9.14 -9.92 16.67
N ALA A 108 8.65 -8.74 17.04
CA ALA A 108 9.31 -7.45 16.81
C ALA A 108 9.00 -6.48 17.95
N PRO A 109 9.93 -5.58 18.33
CA PRO A 109 9.58 -4.39 19.09
C PRO A 109 8.63 -3.54 18.29
N ILE A 110 7.49 -3.22 18.87
CA ILE A 110 6.68 -2.09 18.44
C ILE A 110 6.59 -1.10 19.59
N ASN A 111 7.03 0.11 19.31
CA ASN A 111 6.84 1.24 20.21
C ASN A 111 5.86 2.19 19.53
N TYR A 112 4.86 2.66 20.25
CA TYR A 112 3.92 3.64 19.70
C TYR A 112 3.53 4.68 20.74
N LYS A 113 3.25 5.87 20.26
CA LYS A 113 2.61 6.95 20.98
C LYS A 113 1.20 7.11 20.43
N TRP A 114 0.29 7.49 21.30
CA TRP A 114 -1.08 7.76 20.91
C TRP A 114 -1.53 9.11 21.44
N SER A 115 -2.46 9.73 20.73
CA SER A 115 -3.14 10.94 21.16
C SER A 115 -4.56 10.97 20.62
N TYR A 116 -5.48 11.53 21.38
CA TYR A 116 -6.87 11.69 20.98
C TYR A 116 -7.23 13.17 20.89
N ASP A 117 -7.66 13.61 19.70
CA ASP A 117 -8.21 14.94 19.48
C ASP A 117 -9.70 14.96 19.83
N THR A 118 -10.08 15.77 20.82
CA THR A 118 -11.46 15.85 21.31
C THR A 118 -12.39 16.61 20.37
N GLN A 119 -11.87 17.54 19.58
CA GLN A 119 -12.66 18.39 18.67
C GLN A 119 -13.02 17.60 17.41
N ASP A 120 -12.00 17.02 16.78
CA ASP A 120 -12.16 16.28 15.53
C ASP A 120 -12.50 14.80 15.72
N LYS A 121 -12.44 14.31 16.97
CA LYS A 121 -12.66 12.90 17.34
C LYS A 121 -11.73 11.96 16.60
N ILE A 122 -10.45 12.32 16.57
CA ILE A 122 -9.42 11.57 15.85
C ILE A 122 -8.47 10.94 16.86
N TYR A 123 -8.38 9.62 16.85
CA TYR A 123 -7.36 8.86 17.56
C TYR A 123 -6.15 8.68 16.65
N SER A 124 -5.03 9.29 17.01
CA SER A 124 -3.77 9.22 16.28
C SER A 124 -2.83 8.25 16.96
N ILE A 125 -2.20 7.37 16.18
CA ILE A 125 -1.15 6.46 16.64
C ILE A 125 0.05 6.67 15.74
N HIS A 126 1.20 6.90 16.36
CA HIS A 126 2.49 6.97 15.67
C HIS A 126 3.45 6.00 16.34
N GLY A 127 4.08 5.11 15.57
CA GLY A 127 4.97 4.11 16.12
C GLY A 127 6.07 3.69 15.17
N THR A 128 6.94 2.83 15.66
CA THR A 128 8.07 2.27 14.90
C THR A 128 8.16 0.77 15.12
N ILE A 129 8.62 0.06 14.08
CA ILE A 129 8.95 -1.37 14.14
C ILE A 129 10.45 -1.47 14.42
N GLY A 130 10.85 -1.98 15.59
CA GLY A 130 12.26 -2.05 16.02
C GLY A 130 13.13 -3.09 15.32
N LYS A 131 12.78 -3.50 14.09
CA LYS A 131 13.62 -4.35 13.25
C LYS A 131 14.40 -3.48 12.27
N ALA A 132 15.73 -3.65 12.25
CA ALA A 132 16.57 -2.92 11.33
C ALA A 132 16.21 -3.25 9.87
N GLN A 133 16.14 -2.21 9.02
CA GLN A 133 15.95 -2.32 7.56
C GLN A 133 14.59 -2.88 7.13
N THR A 134 13.51 -2.48 7.80
CA THR A 134 12.14 -2.85 7.41
C THR A 134 11.29 -1.61 7.14
N GLY A 135 10.38 -1.69 6.18
CA GLY A 135 9.32 -0.71 5.98
C GLY A 135 8.05 -1.10 6.73
N ALA A 136 7.23 -0.12 7.10
CA ALA A 136 5.94 -0.36 7.75
C ALA A 136 4.75 0.06 6.87
N ARG A 137 3.69 -0.76 6.86
CA ARG A 137 2.39 -0.38 6.28
C ARG A 137 1.26 -0.73 7.23
N ILE A 138 0.38 0.22 7.48
CA ILE A 138 -0.81 0.01 8.30
C ILE A 138 -2.03 -0.21 7.43
N LYS A 139 -2.93 -1.07 7.89
CA LYS A 139 -4.32 -1.14 7.41
C LYS A 139 -5.26 -1.02 8.60
N VAL A 140 -6.23 -0.13 8.48
CA VAL A 140 -7.35 0.02 9.42
C VAL A 140 -8.61 -0.44 8.73
N TYR A 141 -9.44 -1.18 9.45
CA TYR A 141 -10.78 -1.52 9.01
C TYR A 141 -11.69 -1.72 10.21
N GLU A 142 -12.98 -1.43 10.01
CA GLU A 142 -14.00 -1.60 11.03
C GLU A 142 -14.63 -3.00 10.91
N ASP A 143 -14.68 -3.72 12.03
CA ASP A 143 -15.49 -4.91 12.17
C ASP A 143 -16.77 -4.58 12.95
N LYS A 144 -17.86 -4.42 12.19
CA LYS A 144 -19.18 -4.08 12.72
C LYS A 144 -19.84 -5.23 13.49
N GLN A 145 -19.39 -6.48 13.32
CA GLN A 145 -19.95 -7.61 14.05
C GLN A 145 -19.42 -7.67 15.48
N SER A 146 -18.13 -7.36 15.65
CA SER A 146 -17.47 -7.33 16.96
C SER A 146 -17.41 -5.95 17.60
N ASN A 147 -17.85 -4.90 16.91
CA ASN A 147 -17.78 -3.50 17.34
C ASN A 147 -16.33 -3.05 17.62
N GLN A 148 -15.41 -3.46 16.74
CA GLN A 148 -13.97 -3.20 16.88
C GLN A 148 -13.41 -2.47 15.68
N THR A 149 -12.49 -1.54 15.95
CA THR A 149 -11.61 -0.96 14.94
C THR A 149 -10.30 -1.71 14.94
N ILE A 150 -10.03 -2.45 13.87
CA ILE A 150 -8.89 -3.35 13.80
C ILE A 150 -7.74 -2.70 13.04
N ILE A 151 -6.58 -2.63 13.70
CA ILE A 151 -5.31 -2.20 13.13
C ILE A 151 -4.47 -3.43 12.80
N LYS A 152 -3.96 -3.46 11.57
CA LYS A 152 -2.96 -4.43 11.11
C LYS A 152 -1.73 -3.70 10.61
N VAL A 153 -0.61 -3.92 11.28
CA VAL A 153 0.71 -3.47 10.83
C VAL A 153 1.37 -4.57 10.01
N TYR A 154 1.95 -4.21 8.87
CA TYR A 154 2.68 -5.10 7.97
C TYR A 154 4.12 -4.64 7.85
N GLU A 155 5.05 -5.57 8.09
CA GLU A 155 6.48 -5.43 7.84
C GLU A 155 6.76 -5.80 6.37
N LEU A 156 7.54 -4.98 5.69
CA LEU A 156 7.89 -5.19 4.29
C LEU A 156 9.34 -4.74 4.02
N VAL A 157 9.91 -5.12 2.88
CA VAL A 157 11.27 -4.68 2.52
C VAL A 157 11.24 -3.19 2.18
N PRO A 158 12.17 -2.36 2.70
CA PRO A 158 12.18 -0.92 2.41
C PRO A 158 12.08 -0.64 0.92
N SER A 159 11.21 0.30 0.56
CA SER A 159 10.90 0.63 -0.83
C SER A 159 10.61 2.11 -0.98
N ILE A 160 10.46 2.58 -2.22
CA ILE A 160 10.09 3.97 -2.51
C ILE A 160 8.76 4.36 -1.85
N PHE A 161 7.85 3.41 -1.64
CA PHE A 161 6.54 3.66 -1.02
C PHE A 161 6.57 3.58 0.51
N PHE A 162 7.52 2.83 1.06
CA PHE A 162 7.63 2.53 2.49
C PHE A 162 9.14 2.49 2.84
N PRO A 163 9.78 3.67 2.92
CA PRO A 163 11.23 3.77 3.07
C PRO A 163 11.70 3.59 4.52
N GLU A 164 10.81 3.88 5.48
CA GLU A 164 11.09 3.94 6.91
C GLU A 164 10.30 2.87 7.68
N ASP A 165 10.80 2.53 8.86
CA ASP A 165 10.19 1.57 9.81
C ASP A 165 9.12 2.24 10.69
N ASP A 166 8.88 3.53 10.49
CA ASP A 166 7.86 4.30 11.17
C ASP A 166 6.49 4.13 10.51
N PHE A 167 5.46 4.33 11.33
CA PHE A 167 4.09 4.21 10.88
C PHE A 167 3.22 5.22 11.61
N SER A 168 2.27 5.82 10.89
CA SER A 168 1.31 6.76 11.46
C SER A 168 -0.09 6.46 10.93
N VAL A 169 -1.06 6.52 11.83
CA VAL A 169 -2.46 6.31 11.50
C VAL A 169 -3.35 7.24 12.29
N GLN A 170 -4.35 7.77 11.59
CA GLN A 170 -5.43 8.57 12.17
C GLN A 170 -6.74 7.81 12.00
N ILE A 171 -7.45 7.63 13.11
CA ILE A 171 -8.65 6.81 13.19
C ILE A 171 -9.77 7.71 13.68
N PRO A 172 -10.79 8.00 12.85
CA PRO A 172 -12.02 8.61 13.33
C PRO A 172 -12.64 7.68 14.38
N TRP A 173 -12.74 8.15 15.62
CA TRP A 173 -13.17 7.33 16.74
C TRP A 173 -13.97 8.18 17.71
N ASN A 174 -15.19 7.76 17.99
CA ASN A 174 -16.13 8.48 18.85
C ASN A 174 -16.28 7.83 20.23
N GLY A 175 -15.41 6.89 20.60
CA GLY A 175 -15.48 6.18 21.87
C GLY A 175 -16.44 4.99 21.91
N GLU A 176 -17.09 4.62 20.80
CA GLU A 176 -18.08 3.52 20.82
C GLU A 176 -17.48 2.14 20.54
N THR A 177 -16.30 2.07 19.94
CA THR A 177 -15.62 0.82 19.57
C THR A 177 -14.30 0.65 20.32
N ASP A 178 -13.85 -0.59 20.47
CA ASP A 178 -12.48 -0.83 20.93
C ASP A 178 -11.50 -0.75 19.74
N ILE A 179 -10.33 -0.16 19.95
CA ILE A 179 -9.24 -0.16 18.99
C ILE A 179 -8.32 -1.33 19.33
N VAL A 180 -8.20 -2.27 18.40
CA VAL A 180 -7.46 -3.51 18.61
C VAL A 180 -6.39 -3.72 17.56
N TRP A 181 -5.25 -4.27 17.97
CA TRP A 181 -4.29 -4.86 17.07
C TRP A 181 -4.62 -6.32 16.82
N GLN A 182 -4.85 -6.70 15.56
CA GLN A 182 -4.92 -8.12 15.18
C GLN A 182 -3.55 -8.73 14.86
N GLY A 183 -3.09 -9.65 15.72
CA GLY A 183 -1.98 -10.58 15.45
C GLY A 183 -2.44 -11.87 14.75
N LYS A 184 -1.51 -12.82 14.54
CA LYS A 184 -1.77 -14.09 13.81
C LYS A 184 -2.81 -14.96 14.50
N TYR A 185 -2.71 -15.02 15.82
CA TYR A 185 -3.43 -15.96 16.68
C TYR A 185 -4.17 -15.27 17.82
N ASN A 186 -3.87 -14.00 18.08
CA ASN A 186 -4.45 -13.21 19.15
C ASN A 186 -4.75 -11.78 18.69
N GLN A 187 -5.53 -11.06 19.49
CA GLN A 187 -5.71 -9.62 19.40
C GLN A 187 -5.11 -8.98 20.66
N GLN A 188 -4.57 -7.77 20.53
CA GLN A 188 -4.22 -6.92 21.65
C GLN A 188 -5.14 -5.71 21.64
N VAL A 189 -5.78 -5.43 22.78
CA VAL A 189 -6.53 -4.19 22.96
C VAL A 189 -5.52 -3.05 23.10
N ILE A 190 -5.52 -2.14 22.14
CA ILE A 190 -4.68 -0.93 22.17
C ILE A 190 -5.35 0.12 23.05
N MET A 191 -6.65 0.32 22.81
CA MET A 191 -7.49 1.27 23.52
C MET A 191 -8.90 0.71 23.59
N SER A 192 -9.56 0.87 24.73
CA SER A 192 -10.95 0.51 24.91
C SER A 192 -11.76 1.74 25.26
N ALA A 193 -13.00 1.79 24.80
CA ALA A 193 -13.96 2.85 25.12
C ALA A 193 -13.98 3.19 26.62
N GLN A 194 -14.01 2.16 27.46
CA GLN A 194 -14.06 2.29 28.92
C GLN A 194 -12.85 3.02 29.52
N TYR A 195 -11.66 2.95 28.89
CA TYR A 195 -10.47 3.65 29.38
C TYR A 195 -10.50 5.15 29.11
N MET A 196 -11.42 5.60 28.26
CA MET A 196 -11.64 7.01 27.92
C MET A 196 -12.93 7.57 28.54
N ASN A 197 -13.58 6.81 29.42
CA ASN A 197 -14.75 7.31 30.13
C ASN A 197 -14.36 8.37 31.16
N LEU A 198 -15.21 9.38 31.28
CA LEU A 198 -15.24 10.26 32.45
C LEU A 198 -15.87 9.48 33.60
N CYS A 199 -15.09 9.26 34.66
CA CYS A 199 -15.56 8.57 35.85
C CYS A 199 -15.70 9.56 37.00
N ILE A 200 -16.91 9.73 37.52
CA ILE A 200 -17.20 10.54 38.71
C ILE A 200 -17.80 9.65 39.78
N SER A 201 -17.20 9.67 40.97
CA SER A 201 -17.69 8.95 42.14
C SER A 201 -17.95 9.93 43.28
N GLU A 202 -19.07 9.75 43.97
CA GLU A 202 -19.39 10.46 45.20
C GLU A 202 -19.02 9.57 46.39
N PHE A 203 -18.24 10.12 47.31
CA PHE A 203 -18.01 9.54 48.62
C PHE A 203 -18.88 10.27 49.64
N LYS A 204 -19.72 9.51 50.34
CA LYS A 204 -20.65 10.03 51.35
C LYS A 204 -21.02 8.93 52.33
N ASP A 205 -21.12 9.26 53.62
CA ASP A 205 -21.53 8.33 54.68
C ASP A 205 -20.66 7.05 54.71
N ASN A 206 -19.36 7.20 54.44
CA ASN A 206 -18.38 6.12 54.34
C ASN A 206 -18.69 5.08 53.24
N GLN A 207 -19.41 5.49 52.19
CA GLN A 207 -19.71 4.69 51.01
C GLN A 207 -19.30 5.42 49.73
N TYR A 208 -18.74 4.66 48.79
CA TYR A 208 -18.49 5.12 47.44
C TYR A 208 -19.65 4.74 46.53
N LYS A 209 -20.12 5.72 45.76
CA LYS A 209 -21.09 5.51 44.70
C LYS A 209 -20.54 6.09 43.40
N ASN A 210 -20.36 5.24 42.39
CA ASN A 210 -20.10 5.72 41.04
C ASN A 210 -21.39 6.38 40.51
N VAL A 211 -21.30 7.64 40.12
CA VAL A 211 -22.43 8.46 39.64
C VAL A 211 -22.33 8.77 38.15
N VAL A 212 -21.13 8.76 37.57
CA VAL A 212 -20.91 8.94 36.13
C VAL A 212 -19.82 7.98 35.68
N ASP A 213 -20.09 7.21 34.64
CA ASP A 213 -19.11 6.37 33.93
C ASP A 213 -19.51 6.33 32.45
N VAL A 214 -19.13 7.37 31.71
CA VAL A 214 -19.55 7.55 30.31
C VAL A 214 -18.44 8.18 29.46
N PHE A 215 -18.41 7.82 28.18
CA PHE A 215 -17.56 8.50 27.20
C PHE A 215 -18.17 9.87 26.84
N ASP A 216 -17.66 10.95 27.46
CA ASP A 216 -18.15 12.31 27.25
C ASP A 216 -16.99 13.32 27.26
N MET A 217 -16.22 13.36 26.18
CA MET A 217 -15.03 14.20 26.08
C MET A 217 -15.32 15.71 26.14
N LYS A 218 -16.56 16.13 25.82
CA LYS A 218 -16.98 17.52 26.02
C LYS A 218 -17.07 17.86 27.50
N ALA A 219 -17.59 16.95 28.32
CA ALA A 219 -17.60 17.12 29.77
C ALA A 219 -16.19 17.07 30.35
N VAL A 220 -15.33 16.17 29.87
CA VAL A 220 -13.90 16.12 30.26
C VAL A 220 -13.21 17.45 30.01
N ASP A 221 -13.33 18.01 28.80
CA ASP A 221 -12.72 19.30 28.44
C ASP A 221 -13.29 20.45 29.28
N SER A 222 -14.59 20.42 29.56
CA SER A 222 -15.24 21.42 30.43
C SER A 222 -14.72 21.37 31.86
N ILE A 223 -14.57 20.17 32.44
CA ILE A 223 -14.05 20.00 33.80
C ILE A 223 -12.57 20.41 33.88
N ARG A 224 -11.75 20.04 32.88
CA ARG A 224 -10.36 20.52 32.78
C ARG A 224 -10.30 22.03 32.76
N HIS A 225 -11.10 22.66 31.90
CA HIS A 225 -11.15 24.11 31.78
C HIS A 225 -11.56 24.79 33.09
N ILE A 226 -12.58 24.26 33.78
CA ILE A 226 -13.01 24.74 35.10
C ILE A 226 -11.86 24.66 36.10
N PHE A 227 -11.20 23.50 36.20
CA PHE A 227 -10.10 23.29 37.15
C PHE A 227 -8.89 24.19 36.85
N GLU A 228 -8.51 24.32 35.58
CA GLU A 228 -7.35 25.12 35.16
C GLU A 228 -7.55 26.61 35.46
N ASN A 229 -8.76 27.13 35.21
CA ASN A 229 -9.10 28.55 35.40
C ASN A 229 -9.62 28.91 36.79
N SER A 230 -9.78 27.93 37.69
CA SER A 230 -10.13 28.19 39.08
C SER A 230 -9.01 28.91 39.83
N ALA A 231 -9.38 29.85 40.70
CA ALA A 231 -8.41 30.67 41.44
C ALA A 231 -7.64 29.84 42.48
N GLU A 232 -6.31 30.00 42.50
CA GLU A 232 -5.46 29.41 43.52
C GLU A 232 -5.66 30.11 44.87
N VAL A 233 -5.77 29.33 45.94
CA VAL A 233 -5.97 29.83 47.31
C VAL A 233 -4.91 29.34 48.30
N SER A 234 -3.92 28.59 47.80
CA SER A 234 -2.76 28.12 48.54
C SER A 234 -1.48 28.47 47.80
N ASP A 235 -0.42 28.78 48.58
CA ASP A 235 0.93 28.97 48.05
C ASP A 235 1.73 27.66 48.02
N THR A 236 1.26 26.60 48.69
CA THR A 236 1.93 25.29 48.75
C THR A 236 1.27 24.28 47.82
N LEU A 237 2.09 23.41 47.25
CA LEU A 237 1.62 22.22 46.51
C LEU A 237 1.00 21.22 47.49
N LEU A 238 -0.06 20.58 47.03
CA LEU A 238 -0.79 19.58 47.79
C LEU A 238 -0.09 18.22 47.74
N ASP A 239 -0.07 17.53 48.88
CA ASP A 239 0.31 16.12 48.96
C ASP A 239 -0.82 15.22 48.41
N ALA A 240 -0.72 13.91 48.64
CA ALA A 240 -1.80 12.98 48.34
C ALA A 240 -3.06 13.32 49.17
N PHE A 241 -4.24 13.20 48.54
CA PHE A 241 -5.52 13.48 49.19
C PHE A 241 -5.78 12.49 50.34
N ASP A 242 -5.94 13.00 51.57
CA ASP A 242 -6.31 12.18 52.72
C ASP A 242 -7.83 11.96 52.75
N GLU A 243 -8.28 10.85 52.16
CA GLU A 243 -9.69 10.48 52.12
C GLU A 243 -10.33 10.35 53.51
N LYS A 244 -9.55 10.12 54.57
CA LYS A 244 -10.07 9.99 55.94
C LYS A 244 -10.38 11.34 56.60
N GLN A 245 -9.85 12.43 56.04
CA GLN A 245 -10.06 13.78 56.56
C GLN A 245 -11.45 14.34 56.20
N TYR A 246 -12.10 13.79 55.17
CA TYR A 246 -13.32 14.35 54.59
C TYR A 246 -14.47 13.34 54.60
N ASP A 247 -15.59 13.72 55.24
CA ASP A 247 -16.80 12.88 55.28
C ASP A 247 -17.55 12.82 53.94
N ASN A 248 -17.37 13.86 53.09
CA ASN A 248 -18.04 13.98 51.80
C ASN A 248 -17.13 14.64 50.76
N TYR A 249 -16.97 14.01 49.60
CA TYR A 249 -16.27 14.58 48.44
C TYR A 249 -16.66 13.88 47.15
N ILE A 250 -16.38 14.53 46.02
CA ILE A 250 -16.48 13.97 44.69
C ILE A 250 -15.07 13.65 44.20
N ASN A 251 -14.86 12.43 43.72
CA ASN A 251 -13.67 12.01 43.00
C ASN A 251 -13.97 12.02 41.49
N ILE A 252 -13.27 12.87 40.76
CA ILE A 252 -13.35 12.99 39.30
C ILE A 252 -12.08 12.40 38.70
N LEU A 253 -12.21 11.30 37.98
CA LEU A 253 -11.14 10.69 37.21
C LEU A 253 -11.30 11.08 35.74
N LEU A 254 -10.37 11.91 35.26
CA LEU A 254 -10.33 12.33 33.86
C LEU A 254 -9.45 11.35 33.05
N PRO A 255 -9.90 10.93 31.85
CA PRO A 255 -9.12 10.04 31.00
C PRO A 255 -7.91 10.76 30.40
N SER A 256 -6.81 10.03 30.24
CA SER A 256 -5.66 10.56 29.49
C SER A 256 -6.03 10.75 28.03
N ILE A 257 -5.57 11.85 27.42
CA ILE A 257 -5.76 12.11 25.99
C ILE A 257 -4.51 11.77 25.17
N SER A 258 -3.43 11.32 25.81
CA SER A 258 -2.23 10.85 25.12
C SER A 258 -1.44 9.87 25.98
N GLY A 259 -0.54 9.13 25.36
CA GLY A 259 0.34 8.23 26.08
C GLY A 259 1.37 7.57 25.18
N THR A 260 2.28 6.83 25.81
CA THR A 260 3.28 6.03 25.11
C THR A 260 3.21 4.58 25.53
N TYR A 261 3.55 3.69 24.59
CA TYR A 261 3.60 2.25 24.79
C TYR A 261 4.87 1.71 24.17
N ALA A 262 5.57 0.84 24.90
CA ALA A 262 6.78 0.18 24.46
C ALA A 262 6.72 -1.32 24.76
N THR A 263 6.94 -2.16 23.76
CA THR A 263 6.88 -3.63 23.89
C THR A 263 8.15 -4.27 24.43
N TRP A 264 9.30 -3.59 24.38
CA TRP A 264 10.56 -4.07 24.96
C TRP A 264 10.97 -3.18 26.11
N VAL A 265 10.34 -3.42 27.26
CA VAL A 265 10.95 -3.08 28.54
C VAL A 265 11.20 -4.39 29.25
N THR A 266 12.45 -4.64 29.64
CA THR A 266 12.90 -5.82 30.41
C THR A 266 12.29 -5.91 31.82
N ASP A 267 11.39 -5.00 32.15
CA ASP A 267 10.78 -4.80 33.45
C ASP A 267 9.28 -4.58 33.24
N GLU A 268 8.46 -5.54 33.68
CA GLU A 268 6.99 -5.52 33.54
C GLU A 268 6.35 -4.29 34.22
N SER A 269 7.09 -3.62 35.12
CA SER A 269 6.66 -2.38 35.78
C SER A 269 6.58 -1.16 34.84
N ALA A 270 7.08 -1.25 33.61
CA ALA A 270 7.10 -0.15 32.63
C ALA A 270 6.16 -0.37 31.42
N LEU A 271 5.43 -1.50 31.37
CA LEU A 271 4.58 -1.89 30.22
C LEU A 271 3.32 -1.03 30.04
N GLN A 272 3.02 -0.19 31.01
CA GLN A 272 2.14 0.96 30.86
C GLN A 272 2.94 2.11 31.45
N GLU A 273 3.38 3.07 30.64
CA GLU A 273 3.67 4.38 31.20
C GLU A 273 2.35 4.78 31.87
N LYS A 274 2.36 4.65 33.20
CA LYS A 274 1.23 4.77 34.13
C LYS A 274 0.30 5.80 33.54
N MET A 275 -0.88 5.38 33.04
CA MET A 275 -1.92 6.33 32.63
C MET A 275 -1.98 7.31 33.80
N SER A 276 -1.53 8.54 33.57
CA SER A 276 -1.42 9.51 34.64
C SER A 276 -2.85 9.83 34.99
N ASP A 277 -3.40 9.09 35.95
CA ASP A 277 -4.77 9.26 36.42
C ASP A 277 -4.91 10.72 36.82
N GLU A 278 -5.57 11.51 35.97
CA GLU A 278 -5.85 12.90 36.25
C GLU A 278 -7.04 12.93 37.23
N ARG A 279 -6.74 12.62 38.49
CA ARG A 279 -7.71 12.66 39.58
C ARG A 279 -7.81 14.06 40.14
N ILE A 280 -9.04 14.55 40.21
CA ILE A 280 -9.41 15.82 40.84
C ILE A 280 -10.47 15.49 41.89
N PHE A 281 -10.21 15.89 43.14
CA PHE A 281 -11.21 15.82 44.19
C PHE A 281 -11.90 17.17 44.31
N LEU A 282 -13.22 17.15 44.49
CA LEU A 282 -14.03 18.32 44.78
C LEU A 282 -14.68 18.08 46.15
N TYR A 283 -14.28 18.85 47.15
CA TYR A 283 -14.80 18.74 48.52
C TYR A 283 -15.35 20.06 49.01
N GLN A 284 -16.19 20.01 50.04
CA GLN A 284 -16.79 21.19 50.65
C GLN A 284 -16.21 21.46 52.03
N GLU A 285 -15.83 22.71 52.29
CA GLU A 285 -15.36 23.16 53.60
C GLU A 285 -15.85 24.59 53.85
N ASN A 286 -16.39 24.87 55.05
CA ASN A 286 -16.91 26.20 55.42
C ASN A 286 -17.92 26.79 54.40
N GLY A 287 -18.74 25.94 53.77
CA GLY A 287 -19.75 26.36 52.79
C GLY A 287 -19.21 26.64 51.38
N LYS A 288 -17.90 26.53 51.16
CA LYS A 288 -17.24 26.71 49.86
C LYS A 288 -16.71 25.39 49.32
N TYR A 289 -16.55 25.32 48.01
CA TYR A 289 -16.03 24.15 47.33
C TYR A 289 -14.60 24.36 46.86
N TYR A 290 -13.80 23.32 46.96
CA TYR A 290 -12.38 23.34 46.64
C TYR A 290 -12.01 22.18 45.73
N PHE A 291 -11.22 22.49 44.71
CA PHE A 291 -10.56 21.48 43.88
C PHE A 291 -9.20 21.13 44.48
N TYR A 292 -8.99 19.84 44.65
CA TYR A 292 -7.76 19.24 45.15
C TYR A 292 -7.18 18.30 44.09
N LYS A 293 -5.93 18.53 43.70
CA LYS A 293 -5.16 17.65 42.82
C LYS A 293 -3.74 17.55 43.39
N GLU A 294 -3.26 16.34 43.61
CA GLU A 294 -1.91 16.10 44.13
C GLU A 294 -0.87 16.79 43.24
N GLY A 295 0.13 17.42 43.87
CA GLY A 295 1.18 18.16 43.18
C GLY A 295 0.72 19.48 42.54
N GLN A 296 -0.51 19.91 42.78
CA GLN A 296 -1.02 21.22 42.37
C GLN A 296 -1.37 22.06 43.60
N LYS A 297 -1.54 23.38 43.41
CA LYS A 297 -2.06 24.25 44.47
C LYS A 297 -3.55 24.03 44.67
N LEU A 298 -4.02 24.22 45.90
CA LEU A 298 -5.45 24.21 46.20
C LEU A 298 -6.16 25.32 45.42
N LYS A 299 -7.27 24.99 44.77
CA LYS A 299 -8.07 25.94 44.01
C LYS A 299 -9.48 26.03 44.57
N ILE A 300 -10.06 27.22 44.57
CA ILE A 300 -11.46 27.43 44.94
C ILE A 300 -12.36 27.31 43.71
N ALA A 301 -13.41 26.49 43.81
CA ALA A 301 -14.42 26.37 42.77
C ALA A 301 -15.45 27.49 42.92
N SER A 302 -15.79 28.17 41.82
CA SER A 302 -16.85 29.18 41.86
C SER A 302 -18.22 28.52 42.07
N GLU A 303 -19.21 29.29 42.57
CA GLU A 303 -20.58 28.78 42.72
C GLU A 303 -21.18 28.34 41.37
N GLN A 304 -20.84 29.06 40.29
CA GLN A 304 -21.31 28.73 38.94
C GLN A 304 -20.71 27.41 38.43
N ASP A 305 -19.40 27.22 38.61
CA ASP A 305 -18.71 26.01 38.16
C ASP A 305 -19.14 24.79 38.95
N THR A 306 -19.26 24.95 40.26
CA THR A 306 -19.74 23.92 41.17
C THR A 306 -21.16 23.49 40.78
N LYS A 307 -22.05 24.46 40.54
CA LYS A 307 -23.41 24.20 40.08
C LYS A 307 -23.42 23.44 38.75
N TRP A 308 -22.58 23.83 37.79
CA TRP A 308 -22.47 23.12 36.52
C TRP A 308 -22.07 21.65 36.70
N ILE A 309 -21.09 21.35 37.56
CA ILE A 309 -20.65 19.98 37.85
C ILE A 309 -21.79 19.15 38.45
N PHE A 310 -22.47 19.68 39.47
CA PHE A 310 -23.60 18.97 40.09
C PHE A 310 -24.79 18.81 39.14
N ASP A 311 -25.10 19.83 38.34
CA ASP A 311 -26.14 19.75 37.31
C ASP A 311 -25.79 18.71 36.23
N TYR A 312 -24.51 18.52 35.90
CA TYR A 312 -24.04 17.47 35.00
C TYR A 312 -24.22 16.09 35.63
N ILE A 313 -23.75 15.90 36.86
CA ILE A 313 -23.87 14.63 37.61
C ILE A 313 -25.34 14.22 37.72
N ASN A 314 -26.24 15.14 38.09
CA ASN A 314 -27.67 14.84 38.25
C ASN A 314 -28.42 14.53 36.94
N LYS A 315 -27.83 14.84 35.78
CA LYS A 315 -28.43 14.58 34.46
C LYS A 315 -28.07 13.21 33.88
N LYS A 316 -27.01 12.57 34.38
CA LYS A 316 -26.51 11.27 33.91
C LYS A 316 -27.08 10.15 34.78
#